data_AF-A0A9W8ZJM2-F1
#
_entry.id   AF-A0A9W8ZJM2-F1
#
_cell.length_a   1.000
_cell.length_b   1.000
_cell.length_c   1.000
_cell.angle_alpha   90.00
_cell.angle_beta   90.00
_cell.angle_gamma   90.00
#
_symmetry.space_group_name_H-M   'P 1'
#
loop_
_entity.id
_entity.type
_entity.pdbx_description
1 polymer ?
#
loop_
_entity_poly.entity_id
_entity_poly.type
_entity_poly.pdbx_seq_one_letter_code
_entity_poly.pdbx_strand_id
1 'polypeptide(L)'
;MPELTVPGAVLHYEIFGSGKPLFVFIQGADGRGSVFHPAAKILAAYFTTVCWDRRGYSQSHLVGEQDFQHRLQTDADDAHHLIQYLSPDLGATVFGTSSGAIVAQQLLSSHPQSVGKLISHEPPAFALLPHDQQVQARNFIEHIYTTYRSQGAEAAMQVFTSGLSEGPEAAIMRAAMDATRGDEIRANCMFWFEFELRQYTGSEVDVEGLRREKQKLVLVAGEKSGNGPGVAPIKALGDALQMDMLRIPGGHLGYVVDPAAFVRVVLEILGR
;
A
#
# COMPACT_ATOMS: atom_id res chain seq x y z
N MET A 1 -9.30 -9.69 19.36
CA MET A 1 -9.57 -8.60 18.39
C MET A 1 -10.34 -9.21 17.23
N PRO A 2 -11.08 -8.44 16.42
CA PRO A 2 -11.95 -9.06 15.43
C PRO A 2 -11.15 -9.68 14.28
N GLU A 3 -11.67 -10.81 13.79
CA GLU A 3 -11.06 -11.61 12.74
C GLU A 3 -12.09 -11.88 11.64
N LEU A 4 -11.62 -12.05 10.41
CA LEU A 4 -12.43 -12.45 9.26
C LEU A 4 -11.79 -13.65 8.56
N THR A 5 -12.53 -14.76 8.50
CA THR A 5 -12.13 -15.90 7.68
C THR A 5 -12.40 -15.60 6.22
N VAL A 6 -11.37 -15.75 5.39
CA VAL A 6 -11.41 -15.62 3.93
C VAL A 6 -10.85 -16.91 3.30
N PRO A 7 -11.01 -17.14 1.99
CA PRO A 7 -10.39 -18.29 1.33
C PRO A 7 -8.88 -18.34 1.56
N GLY A 8 -8.43 -19.35 2.32
CA GLY A 8 -7.02 -19.64 2.59
C GLY A 8 -6.35 -18.77 3.66
N ALA A 9 -7.07 -17.95 4.43
CA ALA A 9 -6.48 -17.15 5.50
C ALA A 9 -7.51 -16.71 6.56
N VAL A 10 -7.01 -16.25 7.70
CA VAL A 10 -7.77 -15.48 8.69
C VAL A 10 -7.14 -14.11 8.80
N LEU A 11 -7.95 -13.07 8.58
CA LEU A 11 -7.52 -11.68 8.58
C LEU A 11 -7.84 -11.03 9.93
N HIS A 12 -6.82 -10.51 10.61
CA HIS A 12 -6.97 -9.64 11.75
C HIS A 12 -7.27 -8.20 11.30
N TYR A 13 -8.22 -7.54 11.96
CA TYR A 13 -8.51 -6.13 11.74
C TYR A 13 -8.91 -5.40 13.02
N GLU A 14 -8.82 -4.08 12.99
CA GLU A 14 -9.18 -3.17 14.06
C GLU A 14 -10.05 -2.05 13.47
N ILE A 15 -11.06 -1.65 14.23
CA ILE A 15 -12.01 -0.61 13.84
C ILE A 15 -11.90 0.57 14.81
N PHE A 16 -11.87 1.78 14.26
CA PHE A 16 -12.04 3.02 15.02
C PHE A 16 -13.23 3.81 14.46
N GLY A 17 -13.96 4.50 15.34
CA GLY A 17 -15.20 5.17 14.98
C GLY A 17 -16.38 4.20 14.87
N SER A 18 -17.51 4.68 14.38
CA SER A 18 -18.73 3.89 14.23
C SER A 18 -19.66 4.47 13.17
N GLY A 19 -20.41 3.60 12.47
CA GLY A 19 -21.37 4.01 11.45
C GLY A 19 -20.81 3.97 10.02
N LYS A 20 -21.41 4.75 9.12
CA LYS A 20 -21.00 4.90 7.72
C LYS A 20 -20.60 6.38 7.50
N PRO A 21 -19.66 6.70 6.60
CA PRO A 21 -18.99 5.81 5.63
C PRO A 21 -17.78 5.02 6.16
N LEU A 22 -17.41 3.94 5.46
CA LEU A 22 -16.23 3.10 5.74
C LEU A 22 -14.96 3.66 5.08
N PHE A 23 -13.84 3.66 5.80
CA PHE A 23 -12.51 4.00 5.30
C PHE A 23 -11.53 2.86 5.57
N VAL A 24 -10.92 2.28 4.55
CA VAL A 24 -10.01 1.13 4.67
C VAL A 24 -8.60 1.54 4.25
N PHE A 25 -7.62 1.21 5.09
CA PHE A 25 -6.21 1.39 4.75
C PHE A 25 -5.62 0.10 4.17
N ILE A 26 -4.74 0.22 3.17
CA ILE A 26 -3.94 -0.89 2.64
C ILE A 26 -2.46 -0.48 2.66
N GLN A 27 -1.73 -1.13 3.56
CA GLN A 27 -0.34 -0.87 3.89
C GLN A 27 0.63 -1.43 2.85
N GLY A 28 1.80 -0.79 2.77
CA GLY A 28 2.96 -1.26 2.03
C GLY A 28 3.74 -2.37 2.75
N ALA A 29 5.07 -2.25 2.74
CA ALA A 29 6.02 -3.26 3.22
C ALA A 29 5.96 -3.59 4.73
N ASP A 30 5.40 -2.72 5.58
CA ASP A 30 5.17 -3.03 7.00
C ASP A 30 4.12 -4.15 7.14
N GLY A 31 3.15 -4.24 6.22
CA GLY A 31 2.16 -5.32 6.20
C GLY A 31 1.17 -5.34 7.37
N ARG A 32 1.40 -4.54 8.41
CA ARG A 32 0.56 -4.38 9.59
C ARG A 32 -0.38 -3.17 9.48
N GLY A 33 -1.64 -3.36 9.82
CA GLY A 33 -2.64 -2.29 9.83
C GLY A 33 -2.35 -1.22 10.87
N SER A 34 -1.71 -1.59 11.98
CA SER A 34 -1.50 -0.68 13.12
C SER A 34 -0.50 0.45 12.86
N VAL A 35 0.21 0.43 11.74
CA VAL A 35 0.97 1.60 11.23
C VAL A 35 0.06 2.82 11.02
N PHE A 36 -1.24 2.60 10.73
CA PHE A 36 -2.21 3.67 10.49
C PHE A 36 -2.98 4.10 11.73
N HIS A 37 -2.80 3.48 12.90
CA HIS A 37 -3.59 3.80 14.10
C HIS A 37 -3.65 5.30 14.45
N PRO A 38 -2.54 6.06 14.40
CA PRO A 38 -2.61 7.49 14.67
C PRO A 38 -3.54 8.24 13.69
N ALA A 39 -3.44 7.96 12.39
CA ALA A 39 -4.29 8.59 11.37
C ALA A 39 -5.75 8.09 11.46
N ALA A 40 -5.95 6.79 11.65
CA ALA A 40 -7.26 6.16 11.76
C ALA A 40 -8.07 6.74 12.93
N LYS A 41 -7.44 6.94 14.10
CA LYS A 41 -8.10 7.55 15.27
C LYS A 41 -8.55 8.99 15.03
N ILE A 42 -7.84 9.76 14.19
CA ILE A 42 -8.24 11.13 13.83
C ILE A 42 -9.38 11.08 12.80
N LEU A 43 -9.24 10.24 11.76
CA LEU A 43 -10.27 10.03 10.73
C LEU A 43 -11.56 9.42 11.28
N ALA A 44 -11.51 8.74 12.43
CA ALA A 44 -12.65 8.14 13.11
C ALA A 44 -13.76 9.14 13.48
N ALA A 45 -13.46 10.44 13.51
CA ALA A 45 -14.47 11.49 13.68
C ALA A 45 -15.39 11.65 12.45
N TYR A 46 -14.99 11.14 11.28
CA TYR A 46 -15.66 11.33 9.99
C TYR A 46 -16.02 10.01 9.29
N PHE A 47 -15.32 8.93 9.63
CA PHE A 47 -15.45 7.60 9.04
C PHE A 47 -15.46 6.52 10.12
N THR A 48 -16.00 5.36 9.80
CA THR A 48 -15.55 4.12 10.44
C THR A 48 -14.29 3.67 9.73
N THR A 49 -13.15 3.74 10.42
CA THR A 49 -11.84 3.42 9.83
C THR A 49 -11.44 1.99 10.17
N VAL A 50 -10.90 1.27 9.20
CA VAL A 50 -10.44 -0.12 9.34
C VAL A 50 -8.95 -0.20 9.05
N CYS A 51 -8.21 -0.69 10.03
CA CYS A 51 -6.81 -1.08 9.91
C CYS A 51 -6.75 -2.60 9.98
N TRP A 52 -6.10 -3.27 9.03
CA TRP A 52 -6.07 -4.73 8.99
C TRP A 52 -4.68 -5.22 8.61
N ASP A 53 -4.33 -6.42 9.03
CA ASP A 53 -3.08 -7.06 8.64
C ASP A 53 -3.34 -7.88 7.37
N ARG A 54 -2.50 -7.74 6.34
CA ARG A 54 -2.65 -8.56 5.12
C ARG A 54 -2.31 -10.02 5.44
N ARG A 55 -2.82 -10.98 4.67
CA ARG A 55 -2.56 -12.40 4.93
C ARG A 55 -1.05 -12.70 5.05
N GLY A 56 -0.67 -13.43 6.10
CA GLY A 56 0.72 -13.77 6.38
C GLY A 56 1.55 -12.67 7.06
N TYR A 57 0.94 -11.54 7.42
CA TYR A 57 1.57 -10.47 8.19
C TYR A 57 1.00 -10.37 9.61
N SER A 58 1.85 -10.07 10.59
CA SER A 58 1.47 -9.78 11.98
C SER A 58 0.46 -10.79 12.54
N GLN A 59 -0.79 -10.38 12.82
CA GLN A 59 -1.82 -11.24 13.43
C GLN A 59 -2.67 -12.00 12.39
N SER A 60 -2.57 -11.64 11.11
CA SER A 60 -3.22 -12.37 10.03
C SER A 60 -2.39 -13.57 9.61
N HIS A 61 -3.02 -14.74 9.53
CA HIS A 61 -2.32 -16.00 9.26
C HIS A 61 -2.93 -16.78 8.11
N LEU A 62 -2.06 -17.54 7.45
CA LEU A 62 -2.41 -18.39 6.32
C LEU A 62 -3.05 -19.68 6.82
N VAL A 63 -4.05 -20.16 6.09
CA VAL A 63 -4.70 -21.45 6.33
C VAL A 63 -4.50 -22.32 5.09
N GLY A 64 -3.65 -23.35 5.22
CA GLY A 64 -3.28 -24.23 4.12
C GLY A 64 -2.19 -23.64 3.21
N GLU A 65 -1.99 -24.29 2.06
CA GLU A 65 -1.01 -23.84 1.06
C GLU A 65 -1.42 -22.50 0.44
N GLN A 66 -0.42 -21.69 0.06
CA GLN A 66 -0.65 -20.41 -0.62
C GLN A 66 -0.08 -20.43 -2.02
N ASP A 67 -0.88 -19.94 -2.96
CA ASP A 67 -0.41 -19.63 -4.31
C ASP A 67 0.21 -18.23 -4.33
N PHE A 68 1.54 -18.18 -4.26
CA PHE A 68 2.28 -16.93 -4.37
C PHE A 68 2.37 -16.39 -5.80
N GLN A 69 1.92 -17.12 -6.83
CA GLN A 69 1.92 -16.63 -8.22
C GLN A 69 0.77 -15.64 -8.46
N HIS A 70 -0.38 -15.85 -7.83
CA HIS A 70 -1.56 -14.98 -7.94
C HIS A 70 -1.77 -14.08 -6.72
N ARG A 71 -0.72 -13.90 -5.91
CA ARG A 71 -0.80 -13.25 -4.61
C ARG A 71 -1.37 -11.82 -4.64
N LEU A 72 -1.04 -11.03 -5.67
CA LEU A 72 -1.57 -9.67 -5.83
C LEU A 72 -3.10 -9.68 -5.98
N GLN A 73 -3.64 -10.56 -6.81
CA GLN A 73 -5.10 -10.72 -6.95
C GLN A 73 -5.71 -11.19 -5.64
N THR A 74 -5.07 -12.15 -4.97
CA THR A 74 -5.54 -12.67 -3.68
C THR A 74 -5.61 -11.57 -2.60
N ASP A 75 -4.61 -10.69 -2.51
CA ASP A 75 -4.64 -9.55 -1.58
C ASP A 75 -5.77 -8.56 -1.91
N ALA A 76 -6.09 -8.37 -3.20
CA ALA A 76 -7.22 -7.56 -3.63
C ALA A 76 -8.57 -8.22 -3.29
N ASP A 77 -8.66 -9.55 -3.43
CA ASP A 77 -9.84 -10.33 -3.04
C ASP A 77 -10.06 -10.28 -1.52
N ASP A 78 -8.99 -10.30 -0.72
CA ASP A 78 -9.08 -10.12 0.73
C ASP A 78 -9.64 -8.76 1.13
N ALA A 79 -9.13 -7.69 0.51
CA ALA A 79 -9.67 -6.36 0.72
C ALA A 79 -11.14 -6.28 0.30
N HIS A 80 -11.53 -6.94 -0.79
CA HIS A 80 -12.92 -7.08 -1.21
C HIS A 80 -13.77 -7.79 -0.15
N HIS A 81 -13.37 -8.96 0.33
CA HIS A 81 -14.09 -9.71 1.36
C HIS A 81 -14.25 -8.89 2.65
N LEU A 82 -13.20 -8.19 3.07
CA LEU A 82 -13.24 -7.32 4.25
C LEU A 82 -14.24 -6.17 4.07
N ILE A 83 -14.22 -5.50 2.91
CA ILE A 83 -15.15 -4.41 2.61
C ILE A 83 -16.59 -4.93 2.53
N GLN A 84 -16.83 -6.07 1.87
CA GLN A 84 -18.17 -6.66 1.78
C GLN A 84 -18.71 -7.08 3.14
N TYR A 85 -17.85 -7.61 4.02
CA TYR A 85 -18.24 -7.97 5.38
C TYR A 85 -18.66 -6.75 6.21
N LEU A 86 -17.96 -5.62 6.07
CA LEU A 86 -18.15 -4.43 6.91
C LEU A 86 -19.10 -3.37 6.32
N SER A 87 -19.23 -3.31 4.99
CA SER A 87 -20.00 -2.30 4.26
C SER A 87 -20.52 -2.85 2.91
N PRO A 88 -21.39 -3.89 2.94
CA PRO A 88 -21.83 -4.58 1.73
C PRO A 88 -22.52 -3.67 0.70
N ASP A 89 -23.28 -2.68 1.17
CA ASP A 89 -24.11 -1.84 0.27
C ASP A 89 -23.40 -0.61 -0.29
N LEU A 90 -22.34 -0.13 0.38
CA LEU A 90 -21.76 1.19 0.09
C LEU A 90 -20.30 1.13 -0.38
N GLY A 91 -19.63 -0.01 -0.22
CA GLY A 91 -18.19 -0.10 -0.39
C GLY A 91 -17.43 0.76 0.63
N ALA A 92 -16.21 1.17 0.27
CA ALA A 92 -15.33 1.95 1.13
C ALA A 92 -14.62 3.09 0.38
N THR A 93 -14.21 4.11 1.12
CA THR A 93 -13.04 4.91 0.73
C THR A 93 -11.78 4.11 1.07
N VAL A 94 -10.88 3.94 0.11
CA VAL A 94 -9.66 3.15 0.27
C VAL A 94 -8.45 4.06 0.15
N PHE A 95 -7.54 3.98 1.11
CA PHE A 95 -6.19 4.54 0.98
C PHE A 95 -5.19 3.40 0.86
N GLY A 96 -4.55 3.29 -0.31
CA GLY A 96 -3.46 2.34 -0.52
C GLY A 96 -2.14 3.09 -0.64
N THR A 97 -1.07 2.60 -0.01
CA THR A 97 0.27 3.18 -0.14
C THR A 97 1.30 2.14 -0.54
N SER A 98 2.26 2.53 -1.41
CA SER A 98 3.37 1.66 -1.82
C SER A 98 2.87 0.33 -2.42
N SER A 99 3.35 -0.84 -1.99
CA SER A 99 2.79 -2.13 -2.44
C SER A 99 1.29 -2.27 -2.18
N GLY A 100 0.78 -1.68 -1.09
CA GLY A 100 -0.66 -1.60 -0.80
C GLY A 100 -1.44 -0.73 -1.79
N ALA A 101 -0.80 0.26 -2.43
CA ALA A 101 -1.42 1.03 -3.51
C ALA A 101 -1.58 0.19 -4.79
N ILE A 102 -0.66 -0.75 -5.05
CA ILE A 102 -0.77 -1.72 -6.16
C ILE A 102 -1.95 -2.66 -5.91
N VAL A 103 -2.06 -3.19 -4.67
CA VAL A 103 -3.23 -4.00 -4.24
C VAL A 103 -4.53 -3.20 -4.38
N ALA A 104 -4.54 -1.93 -3.97
CA ALA A 104 -5.73 -1.09 -4.05
C ALA A 104 -6.14 -0.77 -5.49
N GLN A 105 -5.18 -0.60 -6.41
CA GLN A 105 -5.46 -0.47 -7.84
C GLN A 105 -6.04 -1.76 -8.42
N GLN A 106 -5.47 -2.93 -8.07
CA GLN A 106 -6.02 -4.22 -8.45
C GLN A 106 -7.46 -4.39 -7.94
N LEU A 107 -7.72 -4.04 -6.68
CA LEU A 107 -9.06 -4.04 -6.09
C LEU A 107 -10.05 -3.16 -6.86
N LEU A 108 -9.65 -1.95 -7.26
CA LEU A 108 -10.53 -1.06 -8.03
C LEU A 108 -10.87 -1.65 -9.39
N SER A 109 -9.91 -2.29 -10.06
CA SER A 109 -10.13 -2.91 -11.37
C SER A 109 -10.96 -4.20 -11.29
N SER A 110 -10.71 -5.08 -10.31
CA SER A 110 -11.37 -6.39 -10.21
C SER A 110 -12.69 -6.34 -9.41
N HIS A 111 -12.83 -5.43 -8.45
CA HIS A 111 -13.98 -5.30 -7.55
C HIS A 111 -14.48 -3.86 -7.42
N PRO A 112 -14.79 -3.16 -8.53
CA PRO A 112 -15.13 -1.74 -8.54
C PRO A 112 -16.33 -1.38 -7.64
N GLN A 113 -17.23 -2.32 -7.38
CA GLN A 113 -18.37 -2.16 -6.46
C GLN A 113 -17.96 -1.98 -5.00
N SER A 114 -16.76 -2.43 -4.62
CA SER A 114 -16.26 -2.32 -3.23
C SER A 114 -15.60 -0.98 -2.97
N VAL A 115 -15.31 -0.20 -4.01
CA VAL A 115 -14.56 1.04 -3.89
C VAL A 115 -15.47 2.22 -4.24
N GLY A 116 -15.77 3.06 -3.25
CA GLY A 116 -16.42 4.35 -3.45
C GLY A 116 -15.43 5.43 -3.90
N LYS A 117 -14.23 5.44 -3.30
CA LYS A 117 -13.09 6.28 -3.67
C LYS A 117 -11.78 5.52 -3.39
N LEU A 118 -10.78 5.68 -4.24
CA LEU A 118 -9.41 5.19 -4.03
C LEU A 118 -8.44 6.36 -4.04
N ILE A 119 -7.73 6.57 -2.93
CA ILE A 119 -6.54 7.41 -2.86
C ILE A 119 -5.33 6.49 -3.03
N SER A 120 -4.71 6.54 -4.22
CA SER A 120 -3.55 5.73 -4.58
C SER A 120 -2.26 6.51 -4.34
N HIS A 121 -1.53 6.14 -3.30
CA HIS A 121 -0.34 6.84 -2.82
C HIS A 121 0.96 6.12 -3.18
N GLU A 122 1.68 6.67 -4.16
CA GLU A 122 3.03 6.23 -4.57
C GLU A 122 3.23 4.71 -4.80
N PRO A 123 2.42 4.04 -5.63
CA PRO A 123 2.66 2.65 -6.03
C PRO A 123 3.95 2.52 -6.86
N PRO A 124 4.91 1.65 -6.48
CA PRO A 124 6.07 1.32 -7.29
C PRO A 124 5.71 0.34 -8.44
N ALA A 125 4.67 0.66 -9.21
CA ALA A 125 4.12 -0.17 -10.29
C ALA A 125 4.87 0.08 -11.62
N PHE A 126 6.09 -0.46 -11.72
CA PHE A 126 7.03 -0.07 -12.77
C PHE A 126 6.60 -0.45 -14.19
N ALA A 127 5.63 -1.36 -14.37
CA ALA A 127 5.03 -1.67 -15.67
C ALA A 127 4.38 -0.45 -16.36
N LEU A 128 4.10 0.63 -15.62
CA LEU A 128 3.57 1.89 -16.16
C LEU A 128 4.65 2.78 -16.80
N LEU A 129 5.92 2.54 -16.52
CA LEU A 129 7.00 3.39 -17.01
C LEU A 129 7.29 3.15 -18.50
N PRO A 130 7.97 4.08 -19.19
CA PRO A 130 8.55 3.82 -20.50
C PRO A 130 9.48 2.60 -20.49
N HIS A 131 9.53 1.85 -21.60
CA HIS A 131 10.20 0.54 -21.66
C HIS A 131 11.66 0.54 -21.18
N ASP A 132 12.44 1.58 -21.52
CA ASP A 132 13.82 1.75 -21.05
C ASP A 132 13.92 1.88 -19.52
N GLN A 133 12.98 2.61 -18.90
CA GLN A 133 12.89 2.77 -17.46
C GLN A 133 12.34 1.50 -16.78
N GLN A 134 11.47 0.72 -17.43
CA GLN A 134 11.02 -0.58 -16.92
C GLN A 134 12.20 -1.54 -16.73
N VAL A 135 13.10 -1.61 -17.72
CA VAL A 135 14.30 -2.46 -17.64
C VAL A 135 15.20 -2.02 -16.50
N GLN A 136 15.43 -0.71 -16.33
CA GLN A 136 16.22 -0.17 -15.23
C GLN A 136 15.60 -0.51 -13.87
N ALA A 137 14.29 -0.28 -13.71
CA ALA A 137 13.56 -0.56 -12.48
C ALA A 137 13.60 -2.05 -12.13
N ARG A 138 13.38 -2.95 -13.11
CA ARG A 138 13.49 -4.40 -12.90
C ARG A 138 14.89 -4.81 -12.46
N ASN A 139 15.94 -4.30 -13.13
CA ASN A 139 17.31 -4.60 -12.75
C ASN A 139 17.65 -4.11 -11.33
N PHE A 140 17.14 -2.94 -10.94
CA PHE A 140 17.31 -2.42 -9.59
C PHE A 140 16.60 -3.30 -8.55
N ILE A 141 15.36 -3.73 -8.83
CA ILE A 141 14.60 -4.63 -7.96
C ILE A 141 15.28 -6.00 -7.82
N GLU A 142 15.79 -6.57 -8.91
CA GLU A 142 16.57 -7.81 -8.87
C GLU A 142 17.90 -7.64 -8.11
N HIS A 143 18.54 -6.47 -8.21
CA HIS A 143 19.73 -6.17 -7.43
C HIS A 143 19.43 -6.11 -5.92
N ILE A 144 18.33 -5.47 -5.52
CA ILE A 144 17.88 -5.44 -4.11
C ILE A 144 17.60 -6.87 -3.63
N TYR A 145 16.87 -7.66 -4.42
CA TYR A 145 16.54 -9.04 -4.05
C TYR A 145 17.79 -9.93 -3.95
N THR A 146 18.71 -9.82 -4.91
CA THR A 146 19.98 -10.56 -4.88
C THR A 146 20.81 -10.17 -3.66
N THR A 147 20.84 -8.87 -3.31
CA THR A 147 21.49 -8.38 -2.10
C THR A 147 20.83 -8.96 -0.85
N TYR A 148 19.51 -9.01 -0.79
CA TYR A 148 18.78 -9.64 0.31
C TYR A 148 19.16 -11.10 0.48
N ARG A 149 19.19 -11.88 -0.62
CA ARG A 149 19.51 -13.31 -0.58
C ARG A 149 20.99 -13.61 -0.27
N SER A 150 21.91 -12.71 -0.61
CA SER A 150 23.36 -12.92 -0.45
C SER A 150 23.98 -12.25 0.77
N GLN A 151 23.45 -11.09 1.17
CA GLN A 151 24.02 -10.21 2.21
C GLN A 151 23.02 -9.87 3.33
N GLY A 152 21.75 -10.28 3.20
CA GLY A 152 20.72 -10.11 4.22
C GLY A 152 19.86 -8.85 4.06
N ALA A 153 18.79 -8.79 4.86
CA ALA A 153 17.74 -7.78 4.77
C ALA A 153 18.22 -6.34 5.04
N GLU A 154 19.16 -6.16 5.96
CA GLU A 154 19.69 -4.83 6.30
C GLU A 154 20.47 -4.22 5.13
N ALA A 155 21.37 -4.99 4.51
CA ALA A 155 22.11 -4.58 3.32
C ALA A 155 21.17 -4.25 2.15
N ALA A 156 20.16 -5.09 1.92
CA ALA A 156 19.15 -4.84 0.90
C ALA A 156 18.33 -3.57 1.17
N MET A 157 18.01 -3.27 2.43
CA MET A 157 17.30 -2.06 2.82
C MET A 157 18.17 -0.80 2.64
N GLN A 158 19.49 -0.90 2.84
CA GLN A 158 20.41 0.19 2.49
C GLN A 158 20.40 0.47 0.99
N VAL A 159 20.45 -0.57 0.15
CA VAL A 159 20.32 -0.41 -1.31
C VAL A 159 18.96 0.19 -1.67
N PHE A 160 17.87 -0.33 -1.12
CA PHE A 160 16.51 0.16 -1.37
C PHE A 160 16.36 1.65 -1.02
N THR A 161 16.88 2.06 0.14
CA THR A 161 16.76 3.45 0.62
C THR A 161 17.77 4.41 0.01
N SER A 162 18.82 3.93 -0.67
CA SER A 162 19.82 4.78 -1.33
C SER A 162 19.24 5.64 -2.47
N GLY A 163 18.10 5.22 -3.05
CA GLY A 163 17.36 5.97 -4.06
C GLY A 163 16.30 6.93 -3.49
N LEU A 164 16.17 7.01 -2.17
CA LEU A 164 15.22 7.90 -1.49
C LEU A 164 15.93 9.12 -0.93
N SER A 165 15.23 10.25 -0.85
CA SER A 165 15.72 11.45 -0.20
C SER A 165 16.17 11.15 1.24
N GLU A 166 17.34 11.62 1.65
CA GLU A 166 17.80 11.52 3.03
C GLU A 166 16.81 12.21 3.99
N GLY A 167 16.53 11.60 5.14
CA GLY A 167 15.58 12.16 6.10
C GLY A 167 15.09 11.16 7.15
N PRO A 168 14.17 11.61 8.04
CA PRO A 168 13.63 10.78 9.11
C PRO A 168 12.91 9.53 8.59
N GLU A 169 12.28 9.61 7.41
CA GLU A 169 11.59 8.47 6.79
C GLU A 169 12.56 7.38 6.33
N ALA A 170 13.69 7.76 5.73
CA ALA A 170 14.72 6.79 5.36
C ALA A 170 15.32 6.11 6.61
N ALA A 171 15.41 6.83 7.73
CA ALA A 171 15.82 6.26 9.01
C ALA A 171 14.79 5.24 9.55
N ILE A 172 13.49 5.56 9.46
CA ILE A 172 12.39 4.65 9.83
C ILE A 172 12.43 3.37 8.98
N MET A 173 12.58 3.50 7.66
CA MET A 173 12.66 2.35 6.75
C MET A 173 13.87 1.46 7.04
N ARG A 174 15.04 2.06 7.29
CA ARG A 174 16.24 1.30 7.68
C ARG A 174 16.05 0.61 9.04
N ALA A 175 15.48 1.31 10.01
CA ALA A 175 15.20 0.76 11.33
C ALA A 175 14.21 -0.43 11.28
N ALA A 176 13.30 -0.47 10.31
CA ALA A 176 12.38 -1.61 10.13
C ALA A 176 13.12 -2.92 9.80
N MET A 177 14.36 -2.86 9.31
CA MET A 177 15.19 -4.01 8.95
C MET A 177 16.43 -4.21 9.82
N ASP A 178 16.54 -3.46 10.91
CA ASP A 178 17.64 -3.60 11.88
C ASP A 178 17.67 -5.04 12.43
N ALA A 179 18.81 -5.73 12.25
CA ALA A 179 18.99 -7.12 12.64
C ALA A 179 18.85 -7.37 14.15
N THR A 180 18.99 -6.34 14.99
CA THR A 180 18.81 -6.43 16.44
C THR A 180 17.34 -6.44 16.86
N ARG A 181 16.40 -6.17 15.94
CA ARG A 181 14.96 -6.24 16.22
C ARG A 181 14.47 -7.68 16.23
N GLY A 182 13.75 -8.03 17.28
CA GLY A 182 13.00 -9.28 17.42
C GLY A 182 11.49 -9.12 17.25
N ASP A 183 11.02 -7.99 16.71
CA ASP A 183 9.60 -7.69 16.59
C ASP A 183 9.03 -8.05 15.21
N GLU A 184 7.71 -8.01 15.12
CA GLU A 184 6.92 -8.32 13.92
C GLU A 184 7.25 -7.41 12.73
N ILE A 185 7.70 -6.17 12.95
CA ILE A 185 8.05 -5.23 11.87
C ILE A 185 9.15 -5.83 10.99
N ARG A 186 10.21 -6.37 11.61
CA ARG A 186 11.30 -7.00 10.86
C ARG A 186 10.84 -8.25 10.12
N ALA A 187 10.04 -9.09 10.78
CA ALA A 187 9.49 -10.30 10.17
C ALA A 187 8.63 -9.99 8.93
N ASN A 188 7.76 -8.99 9.05
CA ASN A 188 6.91 -8.51 7.98
C ASN A 188 7.72 -7.95 6.81
N CYS A 189 8.71 -7.09 7.07
CA CYS A 189 9.52 -6.54 6.00
C CYS A 189 10.35 -7.63 5.28
N MET A 190 10.82 -8.68 5.98
CA MET A 190 11.46 -9.83 5.32
C MET A 190 10.47 -10.63 4.46
N PHE A 191 9.25 -10.83 4.95
CA PHE A 191 8.18 -11.47 4.17
C PHE A 191 7.88 -10.67 2.89
N TRP A 192 7.81 -9.34 2.99
CA TRP A 192 7.66 -8.44 1.84
C TRP A 192 8.81 -8.59 0.83
N PHE A 193 10.06 -8.66 1.28
CA PHE A 193 11.20 -8.85 0.37
C PHE A 193 11.13 -10.18 -0.39
N GLU A 194 10.69 -11.25 0.28
CA GLU A 194 10.61 -12.58 -0.33
C GLU A 194 9.44 -12.66 -1.34
N PHE A 195 8.27 -12.14 -0.96
CA PHE A 195 7.01 -12.44 -1.67
C PHE A 195 6.40 -11.26 -2.41
N GLU A 196 6.81 -10.01 -2.20
CA GLU A 196 6.15 -8.86 -2.83
C GLU A 196 7.09 -8.00 -3.66
N LEU A 197 8.34 -7.79 -3.22
CA LEU A 197 9.27 -6.86 -3.85
C LEU A 197 9.33 -7.05 -5.37
N ARG A 198 9.57 -8.28 -5.85
CA ARG A 198 9.68 -8.57 -7.28
C ARG A 198 8.32 -8.67 -7.96
N GLN A 199 7.41 -9.42 -7.35
CA GLN A 199 6.13 -9.76 -7.94
C GLN A 199 5.26 -8.52 -8.15
N TYR A 200 5.17 -7.64 -7.16
CA TYR A 200 4.22 -6.52 -7.19
C TYR A 200 4.77 -5.39 -8.06
N THR A 201 6.06 -5.09 -7.94
CA THR A 201 6.67 -4.00 -8.71
C THR A 201 6.78 -4.32 -10.21
N GLY A 202 6.86 -5.62 -10.56
CA GLY A 202 6.83 -6.11 -11.92
C GLY A 202 5.44 -6.49 -12.45
N SER A 203 4.38 -6.37 -11.65
CA SER A 203 3.01 -6.71 -12.07
C SER A 203 2.50 -5.73 -13.13
N GLU A 204 1.73 -6.25 -14.09
CA GLU A 204 0.99 -5.41 -15.02
C GLU A 204 -0.10 -4.61 -14.29
N VAL A 205 -0.38 -3.41 -14.78
CA VAL A 205 -1.46 -2.56 -14.26
C VAL A 205 -2.60 -2.57 -15.28
N ASP A 206 -3.82 -2.92 -14.85
CA ASP A 206 -5.02 -2.81 -15.68
C ASP A 206 -5.44 -1.34 -15.84
N VAL A 207 -4.71 -0.61 -16.70
CA VAL A 207 -4.96 0.81 -16.97
C VAL A 207 -6.36 1.02 -17.56
N GLU A 208 -6.90 0.07 -18.31
CA GLU A 208 -8.24 0.19 -18.88
C GLU A 208 -9.33 0.00 -17.82
N GLY A 209 -9.14 -0.92 -16.87
CA GLY A 209 -9.99 -1.01 -15.67
C GLY A 209 -9.99 0.26 -14.85
N LEU A 210 -8.81 0.81 -14.58
CA LEU A 210 -8.69 2.08 -13.86
C LEU A 210 -9.31 3.25 -14.63
N ARG A 211 -9.29 3.23 -15.97
CA ARG A 211 -9.95 4.24 -16.82
C ARG A 211 -11.46 4.17 -16.73
N ARG A 212 -12.06 2.96 -16.71
CA ARG A 212 -13.51 2.78 -16.51
C ARG A 212 -13.99 3.35 -15.17
N GLU A 213 -13.12 3.30 -14.15
CA GLU A 213 -13.41 3.76 -12.80
C GLU A 213 -12.71 5.07 -12.42
N LYS A 214 -12.24 5.84 -13.42
CA LYS A 214 -11.42 7.05 -13.24
C LYS A 214 -12.02 8.03 -12.23
N GLN A 215 -13.35 8.16 -12.18
CA GLN A 215 -14.09 9.03 -11.26
C GLN A 215 -13.91 8.65 -9.77
N LYS A 216 -13.55 7.40 -9.47
CA LYS A 216 -13.28 6.92 -8.11
C LYS A 216 -11.84 7.12 -7.69
N LEU A 217 -10.93 7.31 -8.64
CA LEU A 217 -9.49 7.33 -8.41
C LEU A 217 -8.99 8.74 -8.07
N VAL A 218 -8.04 8.81 -7.14
CA VAL A 218 -7.26 10.01 -6.80
C VAL A 218 -5.80 9.60 -6.72
N LEU A 219 -4.96 10.28 -7.49
CA LEU A 219 -3.53 9.99 -7.60
C LEU A 219 -2.76 10.93 -6.67
N VAL A 220 -1.92 10.37 -5.79
CA VAL A 220 -1.27 11.16 -4.75
C VAL A 220 0.20 10.79 -4.58
N ALA A 221 1.03 11.80 -4.31
CA ALA A 221 2.41 11.66 -3.87
C ALA A 221 2.76 12.67 -2.76
N GLY A 222 3.72 12.35 -1.92
CA GLY A 222 4.29 13.28 -0.95
C GLY A 222 4.99 14.47 -1.63
N GLU A 223 4.88 15.65 -1.03
CA GLU A 223 5.60 16.87 -1.44
C GLU A 223 7.12 16.67 -1.38
N LYS A 224 7.61 15.90 -0.40
CA LYS A 224 9.05 15.65 -0.18
C LYS A 224 9.57 14.40 -0.90
N SER A 225 8.70 13.64 -1.56
CA SER A 225 9.06 12.44 -2.32
C SER A 225 9.73 12.75 -3.68
N GLY A 226 9.73 14.03 -4.09
CA GLY A 226 10.32 14.47 -5.35
C GLY A 226 9.72 13.71 -6.55
N ASN A 227 10.59 13.13 -7.36
CA ASN A 227 10.25 12.24 -8.49
C ASN A 227 10.82 10.83 -8.29
N GLY A 228 10.88 10.36 -7.04
CA GLY A 228 11.43 9.05 -6.69
C GLY A 228 10.66 7.86 -7.30
N PRO A 229 11.12 6.63 -7.04
CA PRO A 229 10.60 5.41 -7.67
C PRO A 229 9.11 5.13 -7.41
N GLY A 230 8.53 5.65 -6.32
CA GLY A 230 7.08 5.58 -6.08
C GLY A 230 6.28 6.65 -6.83
N VAL A 231 6.89 7.79 -7.18
CA VAL A 231 6.21 8.94 -7.81
C VAL A 231 6.15 8.80 -9.33
N ALA A 232 7.21 8.27 -9.95
CA ALA A 232 7.26 8.15 -11.41
C ALA A 232 6.13 7.27 -12.00
N PRO A 233 5.79 6.10 -11.43
CA PRO A 233 4.69 5.28 -11.94
C PRO A 233 3.32 5.93 -11.77
N ILE A 234 3.04 6.56 -10.62
CA ILE A 234 1.75 7.22 -10.40
C ILE A 234 1.57 8.44 -11.30
N LYS A 235 2.67 9.16 -11.63
CA LYS A 235 2.67 10.20 -12.65
C LYS A 235 2.36 9.63 -14.04
N ALA A 236 3.02 8.53 -14.42
CA ALA A 236 2.77 7.88 -15.71
C ALA A 236 1.32 7.39 -15.84
N LEU A 237 0.72 6.89 -14.76
CA LEU A 237 -0.70 6.58 -14.70
C LEU A 237 -1.56 7.83 -14.90
N GLY A 238 -1.21 8.95 -14.25
CA GLY A 238 -1.88 10.24 -14.44
C GLY A 238 -1.85 10.70 -15.89
N ASP A 239 -0.70 10.62 -16.54
CA ASP A 239 -0.55 10.96 -17.97
C ASP A 239 -1.44 10.04 -18.85
N ALA A 240 -1.45 8.73 -18.59
CA ALA A 240 -2.24 7.74 -19.34
C ALA A 240 -3.77 7.86 -19.12
N LEU A 241 -4.19 8.33 -17.94
CA LEU A 241 -5.59 8.53 -17.59
C LEU A 241 -6.05 9.96 -17.80
N GLN A 242 -5.16 10.91 -18.13
CA GLN A 242 -5.42 12.35 -18.12
C GLN A 242 -5.96 12.81 -16.76
N MET A 243 -5.22 12.53 -15.70
CA MET A 243 -5.50 12.91 -14.32
C MET A 243 -4.32 13.67 -13.73
N ASP A 244 -4.62 14.74 -13.00
CA ASP A 244 -3.61 15.39 -12.19
C ASP A 244 -3.28 14.55 -10.95
N MET A 245 -1.99 14.48 -10.63
CA MET A 245 -1.50 13.94 -9.38
C MET A 245 -1.44 15.05 -8.34
N LEU A 246 -2.08 14.83 -7.19
CA LEU A 246 -2.04 15.75 -6.06
C LEU A 246 -0.79 15.51 -5.22
N ARG A 247 -0.31 16.58 -4.58
CA ARG A 247 0.77 16.51 -3.58
C ARG A 247 0.18 16.60 -2.18
N ILE A 248 0.63 15.73 -1.28
CA ILE A 248 0.22 15.72 0.13
C ILE A 248 1.42 15.97 1.05
N PRO A 249 1.19 16.44 2.29
CA PRO A 249 2.27 16.76 3.22
C PRO A 249 3.18 15.58 3.53
N GLY A 250 4.49 15.85 3.61
CA GLY A 250 5.50 14.85 3.97
C GLY A 250 6.13 14.15 2.75
N GLY A 251 6.89 13.09 3.01
CA GLY A 251 7.39 12.18 1.99
C GLY A 251 6.52 10.93 1.89
N HIS A 252 7.13 9.81 1.53
CA HIS A 252 6.47 8.51 1.39
C HIS A 252 5.76 8.04 2.68
N LEU A 253 6.32 8.38 3.84
CA LEU A 253 5.78 8.04 5.16
C LEU A 253 5.13 9.24 5.87
N GLY A 254 4.65 10.24 5.12
CA GLY A 254 3.98 11.42 5.70
C GLY A 254 2.83 11.07 6.64
N TYR A 255 2.08 10.01 6.34
CA TYR A 255 0.99 9.49 7.18
C TYR A 255 1.45 8.92 8.53
N VAL A 256 2.73 8.56 8.67
CA VAL A 256 3.35 8.11 9.94
C VAL A 256 3.94 9.30 10.68
N VAL A 257 4.66 10.17 9.97
CA VAL A 257 5.44 11.26 10.57
C VAL A 257 4.53 12.39 11.07
N ASP A 258 3.49 12.74 10.31
CA ASP A 258 2.50 13.77 10.67
C ASP A 258 1.08 13.30 10.30
N PRO A 259 0.49 12.39 11.10
CA PRO A 259 -0.83 11.85 10.83
C PRO A 259 -1.92 12.94 10.82
N ALA A 260 -1.76 14.03 11.58
CA ALA A 260 -2.74 15.10 11.60
C ALA A 260 -2.75 15.91 10.29
N ALA A 261 -1.56 16.26 9.76
CA ALA A 261 -1.47 16.93 8.46
C ALA A 261 -1.95 16.02 7.32
N PHE A 262 -1.60 14.73 7.36
CA PHE A 262 -2.09 13.74 6.41
C PHE A 262 -3.63 13.67 6.40
N VAL A 263 -4.25 13.50 7.57
CA VAL A 263 -5.71 13.39 7.69
C VAL A 263 -6.42 14.65 7.21
N ARG A 264 -5.90 15.84 7.54
CA ARG A 264 -6.47 17.11 7.05
C ARG A 264 -6.57 17.12 5.53
N VAL A 265 -5.49 16.76 4.82
CA VAL A 265 -5.49 16.79 3.35
C VAL A 265 -6.32 15.64 2.75
N VAL A 266 -6.39 14.48 3.40
CA VAL A 266 -7.33 13.41 3.01
C VAL A 266 -8.78 13.91 3.07
N LEU A 267 -9.16 14.65 4.11
CA LEU A 267 -10.52 15.23 4.22
C LEU A 267 -10.77 16.28 3.13
N GLU A 268 -9.80 17.16 2.86
CA GLU A 268 -9.88 18.16 1.78
C GLU A 268 -10.08 17.48 0.40
N ILE A 269 -9.31 16.42 0.10
CA ILE A 269 -9.45 15.62 -1.13
C ILE A 269 -10.86 15.02 -1.25
N LEU A 270 -11.46 14.64 -0.12
CA LEU A 270 -12.80 14.04 -0.06
C LEU A 270 -13.92 15.10 0.06
N GLY A 271 -13.58 16.39 0.09
CA GLY A 271 -14.54 17.49 0.22
C GLY A 271 -15.23 17.55 1.58
N ARG A 272 -14.51 17.26 2.66
CA ARG A 272 -15.02 17.22 4.05
C ARG A 272 -14.32 18.20 4.98
#